data_AF-A0A0F9LAI2-F1
#
_entry.id   AF-A0A0F9LAI2-F1
#
_cell.length_a   1.000
_cell.length_b   1.000
_cell.length_c   1.000
_cell.angle_alpha   90.00
_cell.angle_beta   90.00
_cell.angle_gamma   90.00
#
_symmetry.space_group_name_H-M   'P 1'
#
loop_
_entity.id
_entity.type
_entity.pdbx_description
1 polymer ?
#
loop_
_entity_poly.entity_id
_entity_poly.type
_entity_poly.pdbx_seq_one_letter_code
_entity_poly.pdbx_strand_id
1 'polypeptide(L)' 'MKKLYHKYKIKIEKANIEPIDPTAQYFVLRVDTDPAARAAMLTYAAEVERDGEVEFADQIRRWANEALNQTKG' A
#
# COMPACT_ATOMS: atom_id res chain seq x y z
N MET A 1 -0.09 -7.19 18.79
CA MET A 1 -0.72 -6.97 17.47
C MET A 1 -1.76 -8.06 17.17
N LYS A 2 -2.87 -8.12 17.92
CA LYS A 2 -3.97 -9.07 17.66
C LYS A 2 -5.26 -8.27 17.47
N LYS A 3 -5.98 -8.53 16.36
CA LYS A 3 -7.39 -8.18 16.07
C LYS A 3 -7.74 -6.99 15.14
N LEU A 4 -6.82 -6.40 14.37
CA LEU A 4 -7.21 -5.38 13.35
C LEU A 4 -7.65 -5.98 12.01
N TYR A 5 -7.20 -7.19 11.66
CA TYR A 5 -7.37 -7.75 10.31
C TYR A 5 -8.80 -8.23 9.95
N HIS A 6 -9.71 -8.40 10.92
CA HIS A 6 -11.04 -8.98 10.66
C HIS A 6 -12.19 -7.96 10.66
N LYS A 7 -11.90 -6.66 10.81
CA LYS A 7 -12.95 -5.64 10.93
C LYS A 7 -13.46 -5.14 9.58
N TYR A 8 -12.69 -5.29 8.51
CA TYR A 8 -12.97 -4.67 7.21
C TYR A 8 -13.11 -5.72 6.12
N LYS A 9 -14.21 -5.64 5.36
CA LYS A 9 -14.35 -6.35 4.09
C LYS A 9 -13.77 -5.45 3.00
N ILE A 10 -12.60 -5.81 2.46
CA ILE A 10 -11.96 -5.06 1.37
C ILE A 10 -12.41 -5.69 0.06
N LYS A 11 -13.00 -4.89 -0.82
CA LYS A 11 -13.32 -5.28 -2.21
C LYS A 11 -12.19 -4.75 -3.09
N ILE A 12 -11.54 -5.64 -3.83
CA ILE A 12 -10.51 -5.28 -4.82
C ILE A 12 -11.17 -5.39 -6.19
N GLU A 13 -11.03 -4.36 -7.02
CA GLU A 13 -11.52 -4.31 -8.39
C GLU A 13 -10.45 -3.68 -9.28
N LYS A 14 -10.30 -4.15 -10.52
CA LYS A 14 -9.45 -3.49 -11.49
C LYS A 14 -10.17 -2.25 -12.03
N ALA A 15 -9.43 -1.16 -12.27
CA ALA A 15 -10.00 0.07 -12.84
C ALA A 15 -10.63 -0.14 -14.23
N ASN A 16 -10.17 -1.16 -14.98
CA ASN A 16 -10.71 -1.56 -16.28
C ASN A 16 -11.85 -2.59 -16.19
N ILE A 17 -12.36 -2.91 -14.99
CA ILE A 17 -13.49 -3.84 -14.74
C ILE A 17 -13.15 -5.31 -15.05
N GLU A 18 -11.94 -5.61 -15.51
CA GLU A 18 -11.54 -7.00 -15.75
C GLU A 18 -11.51 -7.80 -14.44
N PRO A 19 -11.74 -9.13 -14.52
CA PRO A 19 -11.57 -10.01 -13.37
C PRO A 19 -10.16 -9.92 -12.79
N ILE A 20 -10.09 -9.99 -11.47
CA ILE A 20 -8.84 -10.21 -10.76
C ILE A 20 -8.36 -11.64 -11.03
N ASP A 21 -7.05 -11.82 -11.15
CA ASP A 21 -6.45 -13.16 -11.26
C ASP A 21 -6.81 -13.98 -10.00
N PRO A 22 -7.54 -15.11 -10.13
CA PRO A 22 -7.94 -15.91 -8.98
C PRO A 22 -6.77 -16.57 -8.25
N THR A 23 -5.57 -16.60 -8.84
CA THR A 23 -4.36 -17.17 -8.25
C THR A 23 -3.48 -16.13 -7.55
N ALA A 24 -3.77 -14.84 -7.72
CA ALA A 24 -3.01 -13.77 -7.10
C ALA A 24 -3.27 -13.72 -5.58
N GLN A 25 -2.19 -13.60 -4.81
CA GLN A 25 -2.27 -13.39 -3.36
C GLN A 25 -2.21 -11.90 -3.06
N TYR A 26 -3.25 -11.38 -2.41
CA TYR A 26 -3.33 -9.99 -1.99
C TYR A 26 -3.11 -9.89 -0.49
N PHE A 27 -2.15 -9.06 -0.09
CA PHE A 27 -1.91 -8.71 1.30
C PHE A 27 -2.07 -7.21 1.47
N VAL A 28 -3.02 -6.79 2.30
CA VAL A 28 -3.35 -5.36 2.48
C VAL A 28 -2.82 -4.86 3.81
N LEU A 29 -2.11 -3.74 3.75
CA LEU A 29 -1.49 -3.07 4.89
C LEU A 29 -2.04 -1.65 5.06
N ARG A 30 -2.28 -1.24 6.31
CA ARG A 30 -2.81 0.09 6.65
C ARG A 30 -1.69 1.09 6.93
N VAL A 31 -1.27 1.79 5.89
CA VAL A 31 -0.12 2.71 5.89
C VAL A 31 -0.33 3.93 6.81
N ASP A 32 -1.56 4.34 7.07
CA ASP A 32 -1.91 5.43 7.98
C ASP A 32 -1.55 5.11 9.45
N THR A 33 -1.91 3.92 9.90
CA THR A 33 -1.89 3.55 11.33
C THR A 33 -0.80 2.55 11.69
N ASP A 34 -0.21 1.86 10.72
CA ASP A 34 0.83 0.85 10.94
C ASP A 34 2.21 1.35 10.47
N PRO A 35 3.15 1.64 11.41
CA PRO A 35 4.52 2.03 11.05
C PRO A 35 5.28 0.97 10.25
N ALA A 36 5.02 -0.32 10.50
CA ALA A 36 5.68 -1.40 9.75
C ALA A 36 5.16 -1.45 8.31
N ALA A 37 3.87 -1.18 8.10
CA ALA A 37 3.30 -1.02 6.76
C ALA A 37 3.97 0.11 5.97
N ARG A 38 4.22 1.26 6.61
CA ARG A 38 4.95 2.36 5.97
C ARG A 38 6.37 1.97 5.61
N ALA A 39 7.08 1.31 6.52
CA ALA A 39 8.44 0.85 6.24
C ALA A 39 8.46 -0.10 5.02
N ALA A 40 7.55 -1.06 4.97
CA ALA A 40 7.41 -1.95 3.81
C ALA A 40 7.11 -1.19 2.51
N MET A 41 6.24 -0.18 2.55
CA MET A 41 5.92 0.66 1.39
C MET A 41 7.12 1.47 0.90
N LEU A 42 7.95 2.00 1.81
CA LEU A 42 9.18 2.72 1.46
C LEU A 42 10.25 1.79 0.86
N THR A 43 10.39 0.58 1.39
CA THR A 43 11.27 -0.44 0.80
C THR A 43 10.80 -0.81 -0.61
N TYR A 44 9.49 -0.99 -0.81
CA TYR A 44 8.93 -1.24 -2.13
C TYR A 44 9.23 -0.11 -3.12
N ALA A 45 9.10 1.15 -2.70
CA ALA A 45 9.48 2.30 -3.52
C ALA A 45 10.96 2.32 -3.93
N ALA A 46 11.86 1.79 -3.09
CA ALA A 46 13.28 1.69 -3.42
C ALA A 46 13.56 0.62 -4.48
N GLU A 47 12.83 -0.50 -4.46
CA GLU A 47 12.92 -1.54 -5.49
C GLU A 47 12.35 -1.06 -6.82
N VAL A 48 11.17 -0.41 -6.80
CA VAL A 48 10.54 0.19 -8.00
C VAL A 48 11.47 1.20 -8.68
N GLU A 49 12.15 2.04 -7.91
CA GLU A 49 13.15 2.98 -8.46
C GLU A 49 14.35 2.24 -9.08
N ARG A 50 14.81 1.16 -8.44
CA ARG A 50 15.91 0.33 -8.97
C ARG A 50 15.55 -0.31 -10.32
N ASP A 51 14.29 -0.63 -10.51
CA ASP A 51 13.75 -1.17 -11.76
C ASP A 51 13.53 -0.08 -12.84
N GLY A 52 13.82 1.19 -12.52
CA GLY A 52 13.78 2.33 -13.45
C GLY A 52 12.50 3.16 -13.39
N GLU A 53 11.52 2.77 -12.58
CA GLU A 53 10.21 3.41 -12.46
C GLU A 53 10.24 4.58 -11.45
N VAL A 54 11.11 5.56 -11.70
CA VAL A 54 11.42 6.65 -10.76
C VAL A 54 10.19 7.48 -10.37
N GLU A 55 9.35 7.85 -11.35
CA GLU A 55 8.16 8.67 -11.08
C GLU A 55 7.15 7.94 -10.19
N PHE A 56 7.00 6.63 -10.39
CA PHE A 56 6.09 5.83 -9.58
C PHE A 56 6.65 5.60 -8.17
N ALA A 57 7.94 5.37 -8.04
CA ALA A 57 8.61 5.30 -6.74
C ALA A 57 8.39 6.58 -5.91
N ASP A 58 8.48 7.75 -6.54
CA ASP A 58 8.23 9.02 -5.87
C ASP A 58 6.77 9.21 -5.46
N GLN A 59 5.82 8.75 -6.27
CA GLN A 59 4.41 8.73 -5.88
C GLN A 59 4.18 7.86 -4.63
N ILE A 60 4.77 6.67 -4.58
CA ILE A 60 4.67 5.77 -3.43
C ILE A 60 5.22 6.44 -2.16
N ARG A 61 6.37 7.13 -2.25
CA ARG A 61 6.95 7.87 -1.11
C ARG A 61 6.04 9.00 -0.63
N ARG A 62 5.42 9.74 -1.55
CA ARG A 62 4.44 10.79 -1.20
C ARG A 62 3.26 10.21 -0.45
N TRP A 63 2.67 9.12 -0.93
CA TRP A 63 1.56 8.45 -0.24
C TRP A 63 1.95 7.99 1.17
N ALA A 64 3.15 7.42 1.34
CA ALA A 64 3.64 7.01 2.66
C ALA A 64 3.78 8.18 3.65
N ASN A 65 4.20 9.35 3.16
CA ASN A 65 4.34 10.57 3.96
C ASN A 65 3.00 11.25 4.26
N GLU A 66 2.09 11.32 3.29
CA GLU A 66 0.75 11.89 3.47
C GLU A 66 -0.07 11.10 4.50
N ALA A 67 0.08 9.77 4.52
CA ALA A 67 -0.55 8.89 5.49
C ALA A 67 -0.19 9.25 6.95
N LEU A 68 0.99 9.83 7.21
CA LEU A 68 1.37 10.33 8.54
C LEU A 68 0.61 11.60 8.91
N ASN A 69 0.38 12.49 7.95
CA ASN A 69 -0.23 13.79 8.18
C ASN A 69 -1.75 13.69 8.41
N GLN A 70 -2.40 12.67 7.85
CA GLN A 70 -3.82 12.41 8.07
C GLN A 70 -4.16 11.92 9.49
N THR A 71 -3.17 11.45 10.26
CA THR A 71 -3.37 11.01 11.66
C THR A 71 -3.20 12.13 12.70
N LYS A 72 -2.80 13.34 12.26
CA LYS A 72 -2.54 14.49 13.14
C LYS A 72 -3.63 15.59 13.07
N GLY A 73 -4.70 15.35 12.32
CA GLY A 73 -5.85 16.26 12.18
C GLY A 73 -7.06 15.83 12.99
#